data_AF-A0A2H5QD90-F1
#
_entry.id   AF-A0A2H5QD90-F1
#
_cell.length_a   1.000
_cell.length_b   1.000
_cell.length_c   1.000
_cell.angle_alpha   90.00
_cell.angle_beta   90.00
_cell.angle_gamma   90.00
#
_symmetry.space_group_name_H-M   'P 1'
#
loop_
_entity.id
_entity.type
_entity.pdbx_description
1 polymer ?
#
loop_
_entity_poly.entity_id
_entity_poly.type
_entity_poly.pdbx_seq_one_letter_code
_entity_poly.pdbx_strand_id
1 'polypeptide(L)'
;MSTYDYYFCGISFLRENLWKLENENEEHTNAGFEVAFPSLLEIARGLDIEIPYDSHVLQKVYAMRNFKLKNCDRIPVDKMHSVPTTLLFSLEGMPNMDWEKLLKLQFQDGSFLCSLSSTAYAFMQTKDNNCLKYLTQVVQRFNGGVPFSYPIDLFEQLWVVDRLQRLGISRYFQPELRKCMDHVYRSNNFSKTVLELMS
;
A
#
# COMPACT_ATOMS: atom_id res chain seq x y z
N MET A 1 -19.91 19.06 -12.66
CA MET A 1 -18.84 18.35 -13.37
C MET A 1 -19.27 16.91 -13.52
N SER A 2 -19.34 16.41 -14.75
CA SER A 2 -19.70 15.02 -15.04
C SER A 2 -18.50 14.09 -14.75
N THR A 3 -18.74 12.79 -14.56
CA THR A 3 -17.65 11.80 -14.43
C THR A 3 -16.72 11.81 -15.65
N TYR A 4 -17.26 12.11 -16.84
CA TYR A 4 -16.48 12.23 -18.07
C TYR A 4 -15.49 13.39 -18.03
N ASP A 5 -15.86 14.50 -17.39
CA ASP A 5 -14.99 15.68 -17.28
C ASP A 5 -13.72 15.32 -16.48
N TYR A 6 -13.88 14.57 -15.37
CA TYR A 6 -12.74 14.14 -14.55
C TYR A 6 -11.82 13.16 -15.28
N TYR A 7 -12.40 12.25 -16.08
CA TYR A 7 -11.62 11.32 -16.89
C TYR A 7 -10.68 12.06 -17.85
N PHE A 8 -11.21 12.96 -18.68
CA PHE A 8 -10.39 13.68 -19.66
C PHE A 8 -9.36 14.61 -19.00
N CYS A 9 -9.73 15.28 -17.90
CA CYS A 9 -8.77 16.05 -17.12
C CYS A 9 -7.62 15.17 -16.59
N GLY A 10 -7.92 13.97 -16.09
CA GLY A 10 -6.92 13.02 -15.61
C GLY A 10 -5.97 12.54 -16.71
N ILE A 11 -6.49 12.25 -17.91
CA ILE A 11 -5.66 11.86 -19.06
C ILE A 11 -4.79 13.02 -19.53
N SER A 12 -5.32 14.25 -19.61
CA SER A 12 -4.54 15.44 -19.96
C SER A 12 -3.41 15.65 -18.96
N PHE A 13 -3.71 15.56 -17.66
CA PHE A 13 -2.73 15.69 -16.60
C PHE A 13 -1.61 14.67 -16.74
N LEU A 14 -1.93 13.39 -16.97
CA LEU A 14 -0.91 12.36 -17.19
C LEU A 14 -0.03 12.70 -18.39
N ARG A 15 -0.61 13.04 -19.54
CA ARG A 15 0.14 13.36 -20.77
C ARG A 15 1.06 14.57 -20.58
N GLU A 16 0.57 15.62 -19.93
CA GLU A 16 1.31 16.88 -19.73
C GLU A 16 2.43 16.77 -18.69
N ASN A 17 2.37 15.79 -17.78
CA ASN A 17 3.28 15.68 -16.66
C ASN A 17 4.18 14.45 -16.69
N LEU A 18 3.91 13.43 -17.51
CA LEU A 18 4.65 12.18 -17.48
C LEU A 18 6.16 12.36 -17.67
N TRP A 19 6.57 13.27 -18.57
CA TRP A 19 7.98 13.57 -18.82
C TRP A 19 8.73 14.08 -17.59
N LYS A 20 8.02 14.64 -16.59
CA LYS A 20 8.64 15.17 -15.37
C LYS A 20 9.22 14.08 -14.47
N LEU A 21 8.73 12.85 -14.58
CA LEU A 21 9.25 11.69 -13.83
C LEU A 21 10.73 11.40 -14.16
N GLU A 22 11.25 11.87 -15.29
CA GLU A 22 12.67 11.70 -15.65
C GLU A 22 13.61 12.42 -14.68
N ASN A 23 13.16 13.54 -14.10
CA ASN A 23 13.96 14.42 -13.25
C ASN A 23 13.67 14.24 -11.76
N GLU A 24 12.80 13.30 -11.39
CA GLU A 24 12.43 13.04 -10.00
C GLU A 24 13.51 12.22 -9.28
N ASN A 25 13.72 12.51 -7.99
CA ASN A 25 14.67 11.77 -7.17
C ASN A 25 14.11 10.37 -6.84
N GLU A 26 14.83 9.33 -7.25
CA GLU A 26 14.47 7.93 -6.96
C GLU A 26 14.33 7.67 -5.45
N GLU A 27 15.07 8.38 -4.60
CA GLU A 27 15.00 8.26 -3.13
C GLU A 27 13.66 8.68 -2.52
N HIS A 28 12.87 9.50 -3.24
CA HIS A 28 11.55 9.97 -2.80
C HIS A 28 10.41 9.26 -3.53
N THR A 29 10.73 8.22 -4.30
CA THR A 29 9.71 7.43 -4.99
C THR A 29 8.86 6.68 -3.96
N ASN A 30 7.54 6.73 -4.15
CA ASN A 30 6.61 6.02 -3.28
C ASN A 30 6.91 4.52 -3.24
N ALA A 31 6.82 3.92 -2.06
CA ALA A 31 7.03 2.48 -1.90
C ALA A 31 6.07 1.70 -2.82
N GLY A 32 6.62 0.77 -3.60
CA GLY A 32 5.85 -0.08 -4.51
C GLY A 32 5.51 0.58 -5.85
N PHE A 33 5.87 1.85 -6.09
CA PHE A 33 5.64 2.54 -7.36
C PHE A 33 6.21 1.77 -8.55
N GLU A 34 7.41 1.23 -8.40
CA GLU A 34 8.13 0.49 -9.44
C GLU A 34 7.40 -0.79 -9.89
N VAL A 35 6.42 -1.27 -9.11
CA VAL A 35 5.60 -2.43 -9.46
C VAL A 35 4.16 -2.01 -9.78
N ALA A 36 3.55 -1.19 -8.93
CA ALA A 36 2.15 -0.79 -9.05
C ALA A 36 1.88 0.09 -10.27
N PHE A 37 2.72 1.11 -10.52
CA PHE A 37 2.50 2.03 -11.64
C PHE A 37 2.57 1.33 -13.01
N PRO A 38 3.60 0.52 -13.33
CA PRO A 38 3.59 -0.24 -14.57
C PRO A 38 2.46 -1.28 -14.65
N SER A 39 1.95 -1.82 -13.53
CA SER A 39 0.75 -2.69 -13.57
C SER A 39 -0.51 -1.92 -13.98
N LEU A 40 -0.68 -0.71 -13.45
CA LEU A 40 -1.77 0.18 -13.87
C LEU A 40 -1.66 0.59 -15.34
N LEU A 41 -0.45 0.78 -15.86
CA LEU A 41 -0.23 1.04 -17.29
C LEU A 41 -0.66 -0.13 -18.18
N GLU A 42 -0.41 -1.37 -17.76
CA GLU A 42 -0.90 -2.54 -18.51
C GLU A 42 -2.43 -2.64 -18.49
N ILE A 43 -3.06 -2.34 -17.35
CA ILE A 43 -4.53 -2.27 -17.25
C ILE A 43 -5.07 -1.17 -18.17
N ALA A 44 -4.47 0.02 -18.14
CA ALA A 44 -4.86 1.15 -18.99
C ALA A 44 -4.71 0.81 -20.49
N ARG A 45 -3.63 0.12 -20.86
CA ARG A 45 -3.40 -0.36 -22.23
C ARG A 45 -4.47 -1.35 -22.66
N GLY A 46 -4.83 -2.30 -21.79
CA GLY A 46 -5.91 -3.26 -22.05
C GLY A 46 -7.32 -2.65 -22.13
N LEU A 47 -7.48 -1.40 -21.69
CA LEU A 47 -8.71 -0.61 -21.78
C LEU A 47 -8.66 0.43 -22.92
N ASP A 48 -7.67 0.35 -23.81
CA ASP A 48 -7.46 1.28 -24.92
C ASP A 48 -7.31 2.76 -24.48
N ILE A 49 -6.82 3.00 -23.26
CA ILE A 49 -6.54 4.35 -22.77
C ILE A 49 -5.25 4.85 -23.42
N GLU A 50 -5.35 5.93 -24.19
CA GLU A 50 -4.24 6.51 -24.93
C GLU A 50 -3.26 7.28 -24.02
N ILE A 51 -2.16 6.62 -23.63
CA ILE A 51 -1.01 7.17 -22.89
C ILE A 51 0.22 7.05 -23.79
N PRO A 52 1.26 7.92 -23.67
CA PRO A 52 2.50 7.79 -24.45
C PRO A 52 3.36 6.61 -23.94
N TYR A 53 2.89 5.37 -24.17
CA TYR A 53 3.48 4.12 -23.70
C TYR A 53 4.93 3.92 -24.14
N ASP A 54 5.29 4.43 -25.32
CA ASP A 54 6.64 4.31 -25.90
C ASP A 54 7.61 5.41 -25.42
N SER A 55 7.19 6.28 -24.49
CA SER A 55 8.07 7.32 -23.96
C SER A 55 9.28 6.72 -23.22
N HIS A 56 10.44 7.36 -23.37
CA HIS A 56 11.68 6.97 -22.69
C HIS A 56 11.50 6.82 -21.17
N VAL A 57 10.72 7.72 -20.58
CA VAL A 57 10.39 7.70 -19.14
C VAL A 57 9.67 6.41 -18.74
N LEU A 58 8.68 5.95 -19.50
CA LEU A 58 7.98 4.71 -19.18
C LEU A 58 8.87 3.49 -19.39
N GLN A 59 9.74 3.49 -20.40
CA GLN A 59 10.72 2.43 -20.58
C GLN A 59 11.62 2.29 -19.34
N LYS A 60 12.05 3.41 -18.73
CA LYS A 60 12.78 3.41 -17.45
C LYS A 60 11.95 2.79 -16.33
N VAL A 61 10.67 3.15 -16.21
CA VAL A 61 9.74 2.56 -15.21
C VAL A 61 9.61 1.05 -15.37
N TYR A 62 9.43 0.54 -16.60
CA TYR A 62 9.38 -0.90 -16.85
C TYR A 62 10.72 -1.59 -16.54
N ALA A 63 11.85 -0.93 -16.79
CA ALA A 63 13.16 -1.45 -16.40
C ALA A 63 13.29 -1.57 -14.87
N MET A 64 12.81 -0.58 -14.12
CA MET A 64 12.75 -0.62 -12.64
C MET A 64 11.89 -1.79 -12.15
N ARG A 65 10.70 -1.98 -12.74
CA ARG A 65 9.84 -3.14 -12.45
C ARG A 65 10.58 -4.46 -12.64
N ASN A 66 11.19 -4.63 -13.82
CA ASN A 66 11.89 -5.87 -14.16
C ASN A 66 13.08 -6.13 -13.24
N PHE A 67 13.81 -5.08 -12.85
CA PHE A 67 14.88 -5.19 -11.87
C PHE A 67 14.33 -5.61 -10.50
N LYS A 68 13.24 -5.00 -10.03
CA LYS A 68 12.61 -5.32 -8.75
C LYS A 68 12.05 -6.74 -8.74
N LEU A 69 11.31 -7.15 -9.77
CA LEU A 69 10.75 -8.50 -9.89
C LEU A 69 11.83 -9.56 -9.98
N LYS A 70 12.90 -9.37 -10.77
CA LYS A 70 14.03 -10.31 -10.80
C LYS A 70 14.70 -10.47 -9.43
N ASN A 71 14.75 -9.40 -8.64
CA ASN A 71 15.26 -9.48 -7.27
C ASN A 71 14.23 -10.10 -6.30
N CYS A 72 12.93 -9.97 -6.56
CA CYS A 72 11.89 -10.68 -5.83
C CYS A 72 11.85 -12.18 -6.19
N ASP A 73 12.15 -12.57 -7.44
CA ASP A 73 12.28 -13.96 -7.89
C ASP A 73 13.46 -14.68 -7.20
N ARG A 74 14.45 -13.91 -6.71
CA ARG A 74 15.52 -14.43 -5.85
C ARG A 74 15.06 -14.70 -4.42
N ILE A 75 13.92 -14.13 -4.00
CA ILE A 75 13.25 -14.56 -2.78
C ILE A 75 12.56 -15.88 -3.16
N PRO A 76 12.91 -17.00 -2.52
CA PRO A 76 12.29 -18.27 -2.85
C PRO A 76 10.77 -18.11 -2.81
N VAL A 77 10.06 -18.49 -3.88
CA VAL A 77 8.59 -18.44 -3.95
C VAL A 77 7.99 -19.14 -2.73
N ASP A 78 8.62 -20.20 -2.25
CA ASP A 78 8.24 -20.88 -1.02
C ASP A 78 8.38 -20.03 0.25
N LYS A 79 9.35 -19.10 0.32
CA LYS A 79 9.49 -18.13 1.43
C LYS A 79 8.50 -16.96 1.33
N MET A 80 8.24 -16.45 0.13
CA MET A 80 7.28 -15.37 -0.09
C MET A 80 5.86 -15.74 0.36
N HIS A 81 5.54 -17.03 0.27
CA HIS A 81 4.23 -17.60 0.57
C HIS A 81 4.14 -18.29 1.95
N SER A 82 5.24 -18.35 2.71
CA SER A 82 5.28 -19.02 4.03
C SER A 82 5.51 -18.07 5.20
N VAL A 83 5.97 -16.85 4.95
CA VAL A 83 6.16 -15.82 5.98
C VAL A 83 5.62 -14.49 5.47
N PRO A 84 4.91 -13.70 6.30
CA PRO A 84 4.51 -12.35 5.90
C PRO A 84 5.76 -11.53 5.55
N THR A 85 5.71 -10.82 4.43
CA THR A 85 6.75 -9.88 3.98
C THR A 85 6.11 -8.56 3.55
N THR A 86 6.90 -7.50 3.39
CA THR A 86 6.43 -6.20 2.89
C THR A 86 5.79 -6.29 1.50
N LEU A 87 6.01 -7.37 0.75
CA LEU A 87 5.36 -7.62 -0.53
C LEU A 87 3.85 -7.77 -0.42
N LEU A 88 3.34 -8.22 0.73
CA LEU A 88 1.89 -8.25 1.01
C LEU A 88 1.26 -6.85 0.95
N PHE A 89 2.05 -5.78 1.07
CA PHE A 89 1.56 -4.41 0.97
C PHE A 89 1.21 -3.97 -0.46
N SER A 90 1.73 -4.67 -1.49
CA SER A 90 1.66 -4.25 -2.90
C SER A 90 1.30 -5.40 -3.84
N LEU A 91 0.38 -6.28 -3.43
CA LEU A 91 -0.04 -7.46 -4.21
C LEU A 91 -0.65 -7.09 -5.57
N GLU A 92 -1.30 -5.92 -5.66
CA GLU A 92 -1.88 -5.38 -6.90
C GLU A 92 -0.87 -5.16 -8.02
N GLY A 93 0.41 -5.06 -7.67
CA GLY A 93 1.51 -4.95 -8.63
C GLY A 93 2.06 -6.30 -9.10
N MET A 94 1.85 -7.37 -8.34
CA MET A 94 2.61 -8.61 -8.48
C MET A 94 1.96 -9.59 -9.47
N PRO A 95 2.72 -10.12 -10.46
CA PRO A 95 2.21 -11.13 -11.37
C PRO A 95 2.23 -12.54 -10.74
N ASN A 96 1.39 -13.45 -11.25
CA ASN A 96 1.48 -14.90 -11.02
C ASN A 96 1.49 -15.35 -9.54
N MET A 97 0.61 -14.77 -8.73
CA MET A 97 0.51 -15.02 -7.29
C MET A 97 -0.22 -16.34 -6.96
N ASP A 98 0.26 -17.08 -5.94
CA ASP A 98 -0.40 -18.28 -5.41
C ASP A 98 -1.35 -17.90 -4.27
N TRP A 99 -2.61 -17.62 -4.63
CA TRP A 99 -3.63 -17.16 -3.70
C TRP A 99 -3.95 -18.14 -2.58
N GLU A 100 -3.82 -19.45 -2.82
CA GLU A 100 -4.08 -20.46 -1.79
C GLU A 100 -3.08 -20.32 -0.64
N LYS A 101 -1.81 -20.05 -0.95
CA LYS A 101 -0.80 -19.80 0.07
C LYS A 101 -0.90 -18.40 0.66
N LEU A 102 -1.15 -17.37 -0.16
CA LEU A 102 -1.24 -15.98 0.34
C LEU A 102 -2.38 -15.79 1.33
N LEU A 103 -3.54 -16.41 1.12
CA LEU A 103 -4.66 -16.30 2.06
C LEU A 103 -4.30 -16.82 3.47
N LYS A 104 -3.31 -17.71 3.60
CA LYS A 104 -2.79 -18.17 4.90
C LYS A 104 -1.97 -17.10 5.64
N LEU A 105 -1.55 -16.05 4.94
CA LEU A 105 -0.82 -14.90 5.47
C LEU A 105 -1.71 -13.68 5.73
N GLN A 106 -3.01 -13.78 5.47
CA GLN A 106 -3.99 -12.73 5.76
C GLN A 106 -4.00 -12.41 7.26
N PHE A 107 -4.10 -11.12 7.59
CA PHE A 107 -4.23 -10.69 8.96
C PHE A 107 -5.62 -11.01 9.53
N GLN A 108 -5.72 -11.07 10.86
CA GLN A 108 -6.97 -11.40 11.55
C GLN A 108 -8.10 -10.41 11.26
N ASP A 109 -7.77 -9.17 10.90
CA ASP A 109 -8.74 -8.16 10.51
C ASP A 109 -9.26 -8.34 9.07
N GLY A 110 -8.69 -9.27 8.30
CA GLY A 110 -9.03 -9.55 6.90
C GLY A 110 -8.12 -8.84 5.89
N SER A 111 -7.16 -8.04 6.34
CA SER A 111 -6.27 -7.29 5.47
C SER A 111 -5.04 -8.09 5.02
N PHE A 112 -4.43 -7.63 3.94
CA PHE A 112 -3.04 -7.96 3.59
C PHE A 112 -2.14 -6.80 4.02
N LEU A 113 -1.43 -7.00 5.14
CA LEU A 113 -0.49 -6.04 5.74
C LEU A 113 -1.09 -4.62 5.87
N CYS A 114 -2.37 -4.53 6.26
CA CYS A 114 -3.11 -3.28 6.40
C CYS A 114 -3.24 -2.44 5.11
N SER A 115 -2.88 -2.97 3.93
CA SER A 115 -2.98 -2.26 2.64
C SER A 115 -4.35 -2.47 1.98
N LEU A 116 -4.99 -1.36 1.63
CA LEU A 116 -6.35 -1.37 1.05
C LEU A 116 -6.34 -1.75 -0.42
N SER A 117 -5.37 -1.26 -1.20
CA SER A 117 -5.20 -1.64 -2.61
C SER A 117 -4.88 -3.12 -2.75
N SER A 118 -3.94 -3.62 -1.94
CA SER A 118 -3.57 -5.03 -1.89
C SER A 118 -4.74 -5.93 -1.50
N THR A 119 -5.49 -5.55 -0.46
CA THR A 119 -6.66 -6.32 -0.01
C THR A 119 -7.81 -6.28 -1.02
N ALA A 120 -8.03 -5.15 -1.70
CA ALA A 120 -9.00 -5.03 -2.78
C ALA A 120 -8.64 -5.94 -3.96
N TYR A 121 -7.36 -5.95 -4.35
CA TYR A 121 -6.88 -6.85 -5.40
C TYR A 121 -7.05 -8.32 -5.01
N ALA A 122 -6.70 -8.69 -3.77
CA ALA A 122 -6.92 -10.04 -3.25
C ALA A 122 -8.39 -10.46 -3.29
N PHE A 123 -9.31 -9.57 -2.90
CA PHE A 123 -10.75 -9.82 -3.02
C PHE A 123 -11.18 -10.04 -4.48
N MET A 124 -10.67 -9.23 -5.42
CA MET A 124 -11.00 -9.38 -6.83
C MET A 124 -10.64 -10.78 -7.36
N GLN A 125 -9.49 -11.32 -6.93
CA GLN A 125 -8.98 -12.63 -7.37
C GLN A 125 -9.64 -13.82 -6.64
N THR A 126 -9.96 -13.66 -5.35
CA THR A 126 -10.33 -14.81 -4.49
C THR A 126 -11.79 -14.82 -4.06
N LYS A 127 -12.47 -13.67 -4.10
CA LYS A 127 -13.79 -13.45 -3.49
C LYS A 127 -13.82 -13.75 -1.98
N ASP A 128 -12.68 -13.64 -1.30
CA ASP A 128 -12.59 -13.87 0.14
C ASP A 128 -13.45 -12.87 0.94
N ASN A 129 -14.31 -13.40 1.82
CA ASN A 129 -15.26 -12.59 2.59
C ASN A 129 -14.59 -11.76 3.69
N ASN A 130 -13.42 -12.19 4.21
CA ASN A 130 -12.71 -11.41 5.21
C ASN A 130 -12.11 -10.14 4.58
N CYS A 131 -11.55 -10.24 3.37
CA CYS A 131 -11.12 -9.08 2.58
C CYS A 131 -12.28 -8.09 2.39
N LEU A 132 -13.45 -8.57 1.94
CA LEU A 132 -14.61 -7.72 1.71
C LEU A 132 -15.11 -7.06 2.99
N LYS A 133 -15.16 -7.81 4.10
CA LYS A 133 -15.56 -7.30 5.41
C LYS A 133 -14.64 -6.17 5.86
N TYR A 134 -13.33 -6.37 5.76
CA TYR A 134 -12.33 -5.36 6.08
C TYR A 134 -12.53 -4.08 5.24
N LEU A 135 -12.56 -4.22 3.91
CA LEU A 135 -12.73 -3.08 2.99
C LEU A 135 -14.03 -2.31 3.28
N THR A 136 -15.13 -3.03 3.53
CA THR A 136 -16.43 -2.42 3.81
C THR A 136 -16.39 -1.60 5.10
N GLN A 137 -15.76 -2.11 6.16
CA GLN A 137 -15.59 -1.37 7.41
C GLN A 137 -14.79 -0.08 7.22
N VAL A 138 -13.71 -0.13 6.44
CA VAL A 138 -12.88 1.05 6.16
C VAL A 138 -13.64 2.07 5.31
N VAL A 139 -14.27 1.66 4.22
CA VAL A 139 -15.07 2.55 3.35
C VAL A 139 -16.20 3.22 4.14
N GLN A 140 -16.89 2.48 5.03
CA GLN A 140 -17.92 3.04 5.90
C GLN A 140 -17.36 4.08 6.86
N ARG A 141 -16.18 3.83 7.44
CA ARG A 141 -15.52 4.75 8.37
C ARG A 141 -15.11 6.07 7.72
N PHE A 142 -14.68 6.02 6.46
CA PHE A 142 -14.14 7.17 5.73
C PHE A 142 -15.12 7.73 4.68
N ASN A 143 -16.39 7.34 4.75
CA ASN A 143 -17.48 7.85 3.92
C ASN A 143 -17.19 7.78 2.42
N GLY A 144 -16.62 6.66 1.96
CA GLY A 144 -16.34 6.39 0.55
C GLY A 144 -14.85 6.28 0.25
N GLY A 145 -14.09 7.34 0.51
CA GLY A 145 -12.63 7.33 0.36
C GLY A 145 -11.96 6.35 1.32
N VAL A 146 -10.69 6.03 1.09
CA VAL A 146 -9.90 5.19 1.99
C VAL A 146 -8.45 5.69 2.05
N PRO A 147 -7.73 5.54 3.18
CA PRO A 147 -6.29 5.83 3.26
C PRO A 147 -5.48 4.84 2.41
N PHE A 148 -4.15 4.94 2.39
CA PHE A 148 -3.32 3.90 1.75
C PHE A 148 -3.10 2.69 2.68
N SER A 149 -3.17 2.89 4.00
CA SER A 149 -3.03 1.86 5.04
C SER A 149 -4.01 2.09 6.19
N TYR A 150 -4.57 1.01 6.77
CA TYR A 150 -5.45 1.08 7.94
C TYR A 150 -5.56 -0.28 8.68
N PRO A 151 -5.67 -0.31 10.02
CA PRO A 151 -5.48 0.79 10.95
C PRO A 151 -4.00 1.18 11.10
N ILE A 152 -3.76 2.42 11.53
CA ILE A 152 -2.43 2.94 11.90
C ILE A 152 -2.39 3.42 13.36
N ASP A 153 -3.30 2.92 14.18
CA ASP A 153 -3.55 3.38 15.55
C ASP A 153 -2.31 3.25 16.46
N LEU A 154 -1.55 2.17 16.31
CA LEU A 154 -0.30 1.98 17.03
C LEU A 154 0.77 3.00 16.65
N PHE A 155 0.96 3.20 15.34
CA PHE A 155 1.91 4.19 14.83
C PHE A 155 1.52 5.60 15.29
N GLU A 156 0.26 5.98 15.13
CA GLU A 156 -0.25 7.28 15.57
C GLU A 156 -0.01 7.51 17.07
N GLN A 157 -0.38 6.55 17.92
CA GLN A 157 -0.22 6.70 19.37
C GLN A 157 1.24 6.81 19.80
N LEU A 158 2.11 5.95 19.26
CA LEU A 158 3.54 6.00 19.55
C LEU A 158 4.17 7.31 19.08
N TRP A 159 3.79 7.78 17.89
CA TRP A 159 4.33 9.02 17.33
C TRP A 159 3.87 10.25 18.11
N VAL A 160 2.59 10.29 18.52
CA VAL A 160 2.08 11.38 19.39
C VAL A 160 2.85 11.43 20.71
N VAL A 161 3.08 10.28 21.34
CA VAL A 161 3.85 10.19 22.59
C VAL A 161 5.29 10.70 22.37
N ASP A 162 5.99 10.19 21.35
CA ASP A 162 7.36 10.60 21.02
C ASP A 162 7.46 12.11 20.76
N ARG A 163 6.56 12.65 19.94
CA ARG A 163 6.60 14.07 19.56
C ARG A 163 6.32 14.99 20.74
N LEU A 164 5.33 14.69 21.57
CA LEU A 164 5.03 15.50 22.75
C LEU A 164 6.15 15.45 23.79
N GLN A 165 6.84 14.32 23.92
CA GLN A 165 8.01 14.19 24.78
C GLN A 165 9.21 14.99 24.24
N ARG A 166 9.56 14.82 22.96
CA ARG A 166 10.71 15.52 22.34
C ARG A 166 10.53 17.03 22.26
N LEU A 167 9.30 17.50 22.15
CA LEU A 167 8.99 18.93 22.21
C LEU A 167 8.99 19.50 23.65
N GLY A 168 9.16 18.67 24.68
CA GLY A 168 9.23 19.12 26.07
C GLY A 168 7.89 19.59 26.66
N ILE A 169 6.76 19.24 26.03
CA ILE A 169 5.40 19.65 26.41
C ILE A 169 4.54 18.49 26.95
N SER A 170 5.08 17.27 27.02
CA SER A 170 4.36 16.08 27.51
C SER A 170 3.78 16.22 28.92
N ARG A 171 4.34 17.08 29.78
CA ARG A 171 3.83 17.33 31.14
C ARG A 171 2.37 17.82 31.17
N TYR A 172 1.90 18.47 30.11
CA TYR A 172 0.53 18.97 30.01
C TYR A 172 -0.49 17.89 29.61
N PHE A 173 -0.04 16.71 29.19
CA PHE A 173 -0.87 15.65 28.60
C PHE A 173 -0.68 14.29 29.29
N GLN A 174 -0.22 14.28 30.55
CA GLN A 174 0.14 13.04 31.25
C GLN A 174 -1.01 12.01 31.31
N PRO A 175 -2.27 12.38 31.61
CA PRO A 175 -3.39 11.44 31.59
C PRO A 175 -3.65 10.84 30.20
N GLU A 176 -3.56 11.65 29.15
CA GLU A 176 -3.78 11.23 27.75
C GLU A 176 -2.66 10.32 27.27
N LEU A 177 -1.41 10.69 27.52
CA LEU A 177 -0.24 9.89 27.16
C LEU A 177 -0.26 8.51 27.84
N ARG A 178 -0.70 8.44 29.10
CA ARG A 178 -0.90 7.15 29.78
C ARG A 178 -1.93 6.29 29.07
N LYS A 179 -3.08 6.85 28.66
CA LYS A 179 -4.11 6.11 27.91
C LYS A 179 -3.58 5.59 26.56
N CYS A 180 -2.77 6.38 25.85
CA CYS A 180 -2.09 5.93 24.63
C CYS A 180 -1.18 4.73 24.92
N MET A 181 -0.31 4.83 25.92
CA MET A 181 0.59 3.73 26.27
C MET A 181 -0.15 2.48 26.75
N ASP A 182 -1.25 2.63 27.48
CA ASP A 182 -2.10 1.52 27.92
C ASP A 182 -2.79 0.82 26.74
N HIS A 183 -3.14 1.56 25.67
CA HIS A 183 -3.67 0.97 24.44
C HIS A 183 -2.58 0.23 23.67
N VAL A 184 -1.42 0.84 23.45
CA VAL A 184 -0.26 0.19 22.81
C VAL A 184 0.10 -1.11 23.52
N TYR A 185 0.18 -1.09 24.86
CA TYR A 185 0.54 -2.26 25.67
C TYR A 185 -0.48 -3.40 25.53
N ARG A 186 -1.78 -3.09 25.42
CA ARG A 186 -2.83 -4.11 25.21
C ARG A 186 -2.79 -4.73 23.82
N SER A 187 -2.29 -4.00 22.82
CA SER A 187 -2.23 -4.43 21.42
C SER A 187 -0.94 -5.19 21.04
N ASN A 188 -0.02 -5.40 21.99
CA ASN A 188 1.35 -5.92 21.75
C ASN A 188 1.47 -7.32 21.12
N ASN A 189 0.38 -8.11 21.02
CA ASN A 189 0.42 -9.40 20.32
C ASN A 189 0.35 -9.28 18.78
N PHE A 190 -0.18 -8.16 18.25
CA PHE A 190 -0.26 -7.89 16.81
C PHE A 190 0.91 -7.03 16.31
N SER A 191 1.45 -6.18 17.18
CA SER A 191 2.43 -5.14 16.85
C SER A 191 3.82 -5.65 16.46
N LYS A 192 4.25 -6.78 17.00
CA LYS A 192 5.63 -7.26 16.80
C LYS A 192 5.89 -7.63 15.35
N THR A 193 4.95 -8.34 14.73
CA THR A 193 5.03 -8.78 13.33
C THR A 193 5.00 -7.61 12.34
N VAL A 194 4.15 -6.59 12.54
CA VAL A 194 4.04 -5.46 11.60
C VAL A 194 5.24 -4.53 11.71
N LEU A 195 5.69 -4.21 12.93
CA LEU A 195 6.85 -3.35 13.13
C LEU A 195 8.15 -4.00 12.67
N GLU A 196 8.34 -5.31 12.89
CA GLU A 196 9.52 -6.05 12.40
C GLU A 196 9.55 -6.16 10.88
N LEU A 197 8.40 -6.09 10.19
CA LEU A 197 8.34 -6.12 8.73
C LEU A 197 8.56 -4.75 8.10
N MET A 198 8.25 -3.66 8.82
CA MET A 198 8.38 -2.29 8.32
C MET A 198 9.72 -1.62 8.68
N SER A 199 10.54 -2.26 9.52
CA SER A 199 11.91 -1.84 9.91
C SER A 199 12.98 -2.45 9.02
#